data_AF-A0A7W3MYT3-F1
#
_entry.id   AF-A0A7W3MYT3-F1
#
_cell.length_a   1.000
_cell.length_b   1.000
_cell.length_c   1.000
_cell.angle_alpha   90.00
_cell.angle_beta   90.00
_cell.angle_gamma   90.00
#
_symmetry.space_group_name_H-M   'P 1'
#
loop_
_entity.id
_entity.type
_entity.pdbx_description
1 polymer ?
#
loop_
_entity_poly.entity_id
_entity_poly.type
_entity_poly.pdbx_seq_one_letter_code
_entity_poly.pdbx_strand_id
1 'polypeptide(L)'
;MRVLADRRGDAREETRERLSRRLVAEFAPLSAETVRRCVADVLACMTHLGVEPTPAVVERMAREHLIGMVKSEPPSGRVGPWSGRERERAAPPGPDAAR
;
A
#
# COMPACT_ATOMS: atom_id res chain seq x y z
N MET A 1 -20.71 18.53 12.56
CA MET A 1 -20.47 17.07 12.35
C MET A 1 -19.14 16.77 11.61
N ARG A 2 -17.99 17.33 12.03
CA ARG A 2 -16.67 17.06 11.37
C ARG A 2 -15.66 16.31 12.25
N VAL A 3 -15.87 16.26 13.57
CA VAL A 3 -14.91 15.67 14.54
C VAL A 3 -14.92 14.12 14.55
N LEU A 4 -15.98 13.48 14.06
CA LEU A 4 -16.09 12.01 14.04
C LEU A 4 -15.41 11.36 12.82
N ALA A 5 -15.32 12.09 11.70
CA ALA A 5 -14.66 11.59 10.48
C ALA A 5 -13.14 11.53 10.65
N ASP A 6 -12.58 12.52 11.35
CA ASP A 6 -11.15 12.66 11.65
C ASP A 6 -10.62 11.47 12.48
N ARG A 7 -11.29 11.18 13.61
CA ARG A 7 -10.96 10.04 14.50
C ARG A 7 -11.03 8.67 13.81
N ARG A 8 -11.91 8.51 12.80
CA ARG A 8 -11.99 7.28 12.00
C ARG A 8 -10.82 7.16 11.02
N GLY A 9 -10.31 8.29 10.53
CA GLY A 9 -9.08 8.36 9.75
C GLY A 9 -7.87 7.94 10.59
N ASP A 10 -7.71 8.53 11.77
CA ASP A 10 -6.60 8.24 12.70
C ASP A 10 -6.56 6.76 13.09
N ALA A 11 -7.70 6.18 13.48
CA ALA A 11 -7.77 4.77 13.86
C ALA A 11 -7.42 3.81 12.70
N ARG A 12 -7.74 4.20 11.46
CA ARG A 12 -7.41 3.43 10.26
C ARG A 12 -5.92 3.53 9.93
N GLU A 13 -5.33 4.70 10.11
CA GLU A 13 -3.90 4.92 9.96
C GLU A 13 -3.10 4.15 11.02
N GLU A 14 -3.52 4.21 12.29
CA GLU A 14 -2.91 3.44 13.37
C GLU A 14 -3.02 1.93 13.11
N THR A 15 -4.18 1.47 12.64
CA THR A 15 -4.37 0.07 12.22
C THR A 15 -3.41 -0.31 11.10
N ARG A 16 -3.30 0.54 10.06
CA ARG A 16 -2.37 0.33 8.94
C ARG A 16 -0.93 0.24 9.42
N GLU A 17 -0.51 1.11 10.33
CA GLU A 17 0.84 1.06 10.90
C GLU A 17 1.10 -0.22 11.68
N ARG A 18 0.18 -0.60 12.58
CA ARG A 18 0.29 -1.81 13.39
C ARG A 18 0.41 -3.06 12.52
N LEU A 19 -0.43 -3.16 11.49
CA LEU A 19 -0.38 -4.26 10.52
C LEU A 19 0.92 -4.26 9.73
N SER A 20 1.36 -3.09 9.25
CA SER A 20 2.60 -2.97 8.50
C SER A 20 3.79 -3.44 9.34
N ARG A 21 3.90 -3.03 10.61
CA ARG A 21 5.00 -3.47 11.50
C ARG A 21 5.02 -4.98 11.69
N ARG A 22 3.86 -5.60 11.92
CA ARG A 22 3.74 -7.07 12.08
C ARG A 22 4.15 -7.80 10.82
N LEU A 23 3.69 -7.35 9.65
CA LEU A 23 3.99 -7.97 8.37
C LEU A 23 5.46 -7.76 7.97
N VAL A 24 6.07 -6.63 8.29
CA VAL A 24 7.50 -6.40 8.03
C VAL A 24 8.37 -7.40 8.81
N ALA A 25 8.02 -7.69 10.06
CA ALA A 25 8.75 -8.67 10.86
C ALA A 25 8.62 -10.09 10.29
N GLU A 26 7.46 -10.43 9.73
CA GLU A 26 7.18 -11.76 9.20
C GLU A 26 7.72 -11.99 7.79
N PHE A 27 7.64 -10.98 6.94
CA PHE A 27 8.13 -11.03 5.56
C PHE A 27 9.49 -10.34 5.45
N ALA A 28 10.43 -10.73 6.32
CA ALA A 28 11.79 -10.20 6.37
C ALA A 28 12.58 -10.25 5.03
N PRO A 29 12.32 -11.19 4.09
CA PRO A 29 12.93 -11.15 2.76
C PRO A 29 12.51 -9.95 1.90
N LEU A 30 11.36 -9.33 2.19
CA LEU A 30 10.85 -8.16 1.46
C LEU A 30 11.27 -6.87 2.15
N SER A 31 11.43 -5.80 1.36
CA SER A 31 11.68 -4.47 1.94
C SER A 31 10.47 -3.98 2.75
N ALA A 32 10.72 -3.22 3.81
CA ALA A 32 9.65 -2.64 4.62
C ALA A 32 8.74 -1.70 3.82
N GLU A 33 9.28 -1.03 2.80
CA GLU A 33 8.51 -0.19 1.88
C GLU A 33 7.54 -1.00 1.04
N THR A 34 8.00 -2.13 0.48
CA THR A 34 7.17 -3.07 -0.28
C THR A 34 5.98 -3.55 0.55
N VAL A 35 6.21 -3.91 1.81
CA VAL A 35 5.15 -4.36 2.72
C VAL A 35 4.16 -3.22 3.01
N ARG A 36 4.63 -2.00 3.32
CA ARG A 36 3.76 -0.84 3.57
C ARG A 36 2.91 -0.47 2.35
N ARG A 37 3.48 -0.56 1.14
CA ARG A 37 2.78 -0.31 -0.12
C ARG A 37 1.71 -1.37 -0.38
N CYS A 38 2.03 -2.64 -0.16
CA CYS A 38 1.08 -3.74 -0.27
C CYS A 38 -0.14 -3.54 0.65
N VAL A 39 0.08 -3.19 1.92
CA VAL A 39 -1.03 -2.91 2.86
C VAL A 39 -1.87 -1.70 2.40
N ALA A 40 -1.23 -0.67 1.84
CA ALA A 40 -1.93 0.50 1.29
C ALA A 40 -2.79 0.14 0.07
N ASP A 41 -2.24 -0.67 -0.84
CA ASP A 41 -2.93 -1.14 -2.04
C ASP A 41 -4.14 -2.01 -1.68
N VAL A 42 -4.01 -2.93 -0.72
CA VAL A 42 -5.13 -3.73 -0.20
C VAL A 42 -6.25 -2.83 0.35
N LEU A 43 -5.89 -1.84 1.16
CA LEU A 43 -6.83 -0.87 1.73
C LEU A 43 -7.54 -0.04 0.65
N ALA A 44 -6.83 0.35 -0.40
CA ALA A 44 -7.39 1.06 -1.55
C ALA A 44 -8.33 0.15 -2.36
N CYS A 45 -7.92 -1.09 -2.63
CA CYS A 45 -8.74 -2.09 -3.33
C CYS A 45 -10.05 -2.38 -2.58
N MET A 46 -10.00 -2.61 -1.27
CA MET A 46 -11.22 -2.82 -0.47
C MET A 46 -12.16 -1.63 -0.53
N THR A 47 -11.60 -0.43 -0.43
CA THR A 47 -12.39 0.81 -0.51
C THR A 47 -13.05 0.95 -1.88
N HIS A 48 -12.31 0.67 -2.95
CA HIS A 48 -12.82 0.70 -4.33
C HIS A 48 -13.94 -0.34 -4.55
N LEU A 49 -13.83 -1.52 -3.94
CA LEU A 49 -14.82 -2.59 -4.02
C LEU A 49 -16.01 -2.40 -3.07
N GLY A 50 -16.02 -1.35 -2.23
CA GLY A 50 -17.05 -1.13 -1.22
C GLY A 50 -17.02 -2.15 -0.06
N VAL A 51 -15.91 -2.86 0.12
CA VAL A 51 -15.71 -3.83 1.20
C VAL A 51 -15.22 -3.11 2.45
N GLU A 52 -15.82 -3.41 3.60
CA GLU A 52 -15.37 -2.83 4.87
C GLU A 52 -13.94 -3.34 5.22
N PRO A 53 -12.94 -2.45 5.36
CA PRO A 53 -11.56 -2.84 5.60
C PRO A 53 -11.31 -3.11 7.09
N THR A 54 -11.85 -4.21 7.60
CA THR A 54 -11.57 -4.63 8.97
C THR A 54 -10.11 -5.07 9.12
N PRO A 55 -9.46 -4.86 10.29
CA PRO A 55 -8.04 -5.17 10.46
C PRO A 55 -7.67 -6.62 10.10
N ALA A 56 -8.52 -7.59 10.46
CA ALA A 56 -8.28 -9.00 10.20
C ALA A 56 -8.34 -9.36 8.71
N VAL A 57 -9.28 -8.78 7.96
CA VAL A 57 -9.40 -9.03 6.51
C VAL A 57 -8.27 -8.34 5.77
N VAL A 58 -7.91 -7.11 6.15
CA VAL A 58 -6.76 -6.38 5.58
C VAL A 58 -5.47 -7.17 5.78
N GLU A 59 -5.26 -7.68 7.00
CA GLU A 59 -4.07 -8.48 7.31
C GLU A 59 -4.02 -9.77 6.49
N ARG A 60 -5.14 -10.50 6.39
CA ARG A 60 -5.22 -11.75 5.62
C ARG A 60 -4.90 -11.50 4.14
N MET A 61 -5.54 -10.51 3.52
CA MET A 61 -5.33 -10.19 2.12
C MET A 61 -3.89 -9.75 1.87
N ALA A 62 -3.32 -8.89 2.73
CA ALA A 62 -1.93 -8.48 2.61
C ALA A 62 -0.97 -9.67 2.68
N ARG A 63 -1.19 -10.63 3.60
CA ARG A 63 -0.39 -11.87 3.67
C ARG A 63 -0.47 -12.69 2.39
N GLU A 64 -1.67 -12.90 1.86
CA GLU A 64 -1.87 -13.65 0.62
C GLU A 64 -1.11 -13.00 -0.55
N HIS A 65 -1.17 -11.68 -0.67
CA HIS A 65 -0.41 -10.92 -1.68
C HIS A 65 1.11 -11.03 -1.50
N LEU A 66 1.61 -10.88 -0.27
CA LEU A 66 3.05 -10.97 0.03
C LEU A 66 3.60 -12.39 -0.19
N ILE A 67 2.83 -13.43 0.18
CA ILE A 67 3.16 -14.82 -0.14
C ILE A 67 3.26 -15.02 -1.65
N GLY A 68 2.29 -14.47 -2.40
CA GLY A 68 2.32 -14.47 -3.86
C GLY A 68 3.59 -13.83 -4.40
N MET A 69 3.97 -12.67 -3.89
CA MET A 69 5.18 -11.94 -4.30
C MET A 69 6.46 -12.76 -4.08
N VAL A 70 6.64 -13.34 -2.89
CA VAL A 70 7.81 -14.18 -2.58
C VAL A 70 7.86 -15.41 -3.47
N LYS A 71 6.72 -16.07 -3.71
CA LYS A 71 6.65 -17.28 -4.53
C LYS A 71 6.80 -17.02 -6.03
N SER A 72 6.49 -15.81 -6.48
CA SER A 72 6.49 -15.45 -7.89
C SER A 72 7.79 -14.76 -8.32
N GLU A 73 8.74 -14.56 -7.41
CA GLU A 73 10.00 -13.88 -7.69
C GLU A 73 10.82 -14.70 -8.73
N PRO A 74 11.04 -14.17 -9.95
CA PRO A 74 11.81 -14.88 -10.95
C PRO A 74 13.26 -15.00 -10.48
N PRO A 75 13.96 -16.14 -10.71
CA PRO A 75 15.35 -16.31 -10.30
C PRO A 75 16.32 -15.32 -10.95
N SER A 76 15.88 -14.57 -11.97
CA SER A 76 16.68 -13.53 -12.64
C SER A 76 16.62 -12.16 -11.96
N GLY A 77 15.88 -11.98 -10.86
CA GLY A 77 15.87 -10.75 -10.06
C GLY A 77 15.31 -9.50 -10.75
N ARG A 78 14.76 -9.61 -11.97
CA ARG A 78 14.08 -8.48 -12.63
C ARG A 78 12.66 -8.34 -12.10
N VAL A 79 12.54 -7.66 -10.97
CA VAL A 79 11.25 -7.19 -10.45
C VAL A 79 10.75 -6.07 -11.36
N GLY A 80 9.70 -6.36 -12.13
CA GLY A 80 9.01 -5.43 -13.03
C GLY A 80 8.23 -4.33 -12.30
N PRO A 81 7.61 -3.40 -13.05
CA PRO A 81 7.41 -1.99 -12.70
C PRO A 81 6.27 -1.68 -11.72
N TRP A 82 6.13 -2.41 -10.61
CA TRP A 82 5.39 -1.87 -9.46
C TRP A 82 6.13 -0.67 -8.82
N SER A 83 7.42 -0.52 -9.13
CA SER A 83 8.27 0.66 -8.87
C SER A 83 7.96 1.87 -9.78
N GLY A 84 7.08 1.73 -10.78
CA GLY A 84 6.87 2.73 -11.83
C GLY A 84 5.70 3.69 -11.62
N ARG A 85 4.85 3.53 -10.59
CA ARG A 85 3.60 4.33 -10.48
C ARG A 85 3.72 5.65 -9.72
N GLU A 86 4.93 6.04 -9.29
CA GLU A 86 5.14 7.22 -8.44
C GLU A 86 5.91 8.37 -9.12
N ARG A 87 6.51 8.17 -10.30
CA ARG A 87 7.28 9.23 -10.99
C ARG A 87 6.47 10.12 -11.94
N GLU A 88 5.19 9.83 -12.15
CA GLU A 88 4.35 10.56 -13.12
C GLU A 88 3.32 11.51 -12.48
N ARG A 89 3.28 11.58 -11.15
CA ARG A 89 2.40 12.51 -10.41
C ARG A 89 3.13 13.75 -9.88
N ALA A 90 4.29 14.09 -10.46
CA ALA A 90 5.07 15.27 -10.12
C ALA A 90 5.59 15.98 -11.38
N ALA A 91 4.72 16.76 -12.02
CA ALA A 91 4.96 18.15 -12.46
C ALA A 91 3.92 18.55 -13.53
N PRO A 92 3.01 19.52 -13.28
CA PRO A 92 2.45 20.28 -14.39
C PRO A 92 3.59 21.09 -15.04
N PRO A 93 3.72 21.13 -16.38
CA PRO A 93 4.56 22.14 -17.01
C PRO A 93 3.99 23.52 -16.65
N GLY A 94 4.82 24.37 -16.04
CA GLY A 94 4.43 25.73 -15.69
C GLY A 94 4.04 26.54 -16.93
N PRO A 95 3.14 27.53 -16.81
CA PRO A 95 2.74 28.38 -17.92
C PRO A 95 3.84 29.42 -18.20
N ASP A 96 4.88 29.03 -18.94
CA ASP A 96 5.83 29.99 -19.53
C ASP A 96 6.32 29.50 -20.91
N ALA A 97 5.36 29.15 -21.76
CA ALA A 97 5.55 29.05 -23.21
C ALA A 97 4.79 30.18 -23.92
N ALA A 98 4.89 31.38 -23.34
CA ALA A 98 4.39 32.62 -23.93
C ALA A 98 5.56 33.58 -24.13
N ARG A 99 6.39 33.29 -25.14
CA ARG A 99 7.12 34.35 -25.84
C ARG A 99 7.45 33.97 -27.27
#